data_AF-A0A1E4BBK8-F1
#
_entry.id   AF-A0A1E4BBK8-F1
#
_cell.length_a   1.000
_cell.length_b   1.000
_cell.length_c   1.000
_cell.angle_alpha   90.00
_cell.angle_beta   90.00
_cell.angle_gamma   90.00
#
_symmetry.space_group_name_H-M   'P 1'
#
loop_
_entity.id
_entity.type
_entity.pdbx_description
1 polymer ?
#
loop_
_entity_poly.entity_id
_entity_poly.type
_entity_poly.pdbx_seq_one_letter_code
_entity_poly.pdbx_strand_id
1 'polypeptide(L)'
;MPTRHILSAIAMAAIMIGASATTAAAQRPSDPARGARVVATYRFDMAHRGAFPSIVTVADSAGILVASARMPGESAARPLEVTVLQSDVIVQGETPSGVLTLTLSRESQGGARPLTTGRWSLGNEVGKLKGRERS
;
A
#
# COMPACT_ATOMS: atom_id res chain seq x y z
N MET A 1 44.13 -41.69 -43.25
CA MET A 1 44.55 -40.29 -43.52
C MET A 1 43.30 -39.40 -43.48
N PRO A 2 43.33 -38.19 -42.90
CA PRO A 2 43.50 -37.95 -41.47
C PRO A 2 42.38 -37.09 -40.86
N THR A 3 42.25 -37.24 -39.54
CA THR A 3 41.66 -36.33 -38.56
C THR A 3 42.09 -34.88 -38.76
N ARG A 4 41.17 -33.92 -38.62
CA ARG A 4 41.52 -32.52 -38.28
C ARG A 4 40.53 -31.96 -37.27
N HIS A 5 40.98 -31.97 -36.01
CA HIS A 5 40.52 -31.13 -34.93
C HIS A 5 40.84 -29.67 -35.26
N ILE A 6 39.93 -28.75 -34.97
CA ILE A 6 40.32 -27.37 -34.63
C ILE A 6 39.66 -27.04 -33.30
N LEU A 7 40.52 -27.05 -32.28
CA LEU A 7 40.26 -26.52 -30.95
C LEU A 7 40.18 -24.99 -31.06
N SER A 8 39.13 -24.40 -30.51
CA SER A 8 39.15 -22.98 -30.14
C SER A 8 39.31 -22.89 -28.64
N ALA A 9 40.53 -22.61 -28.23
CA ALA A 9 40.86 -22.15 -26.90
C ALA A 9 40.56 -20.65 -26.81
N ILE A 10 39.71 -20.25 -25.86
CA ILE A 10 39.74 -18.91 -25.30
C ILE A 10 39.87 -19.09 -23.80
N ALA A 11 41.10 -18.99 -23.34
CA ALA A 11 41.39 -18.71 -21.95
C ALA A 11 41.20 -17.21 -21.74
N MET A 12 40.34 -16.83 -20.81
CA MET A 12 40.47 -15.53 -20.13
C MET A 12 40.32 -15.73 -18.63
N ALA A 13 41.27 -15.08 -17.95
CA ALA A 13 41.70 -15.35 -16.60
C ALA A 13 40.72 -14.87 -15.52
N ALA A 14 40.90 -15.47 -14.36
CA ALA A 14 40.21 -15.24 -13.11
C ALA A 14 40.34 -13.80 -12.59
N ILE A 15 39.25 -13.29 -12.01
CA ILE A 15 39.31 -12.25 -10.98
C ILE A 15 38.57 -12.81 -9.76
N MET A 16 39.33 -13.14 -8.72
CA MET A 16 38.81 -13.41 -7.38
C MET A 16 38.43 -12.10 -6.71
N ILE A 17 37.15 -11.88 -6.40
CA ILE A 17 36.72 -10.92 -5.37
C ILE A 17 35.54 -11.49 -4.60
N GLY A 18 35.83 -11.88 -3.35
CA GLY A 18 34.91 -11.77 -2.21
C GLY A 18 33.72 -12.71 -2.16
N ALA A 19 33.84 -13.75 -1.34
CA ALA A 19 32.69 -14.32 -0.62
C ALA A 19 32.09 -13.21 0.27
N SER A 20 31.22 -12.40 -0.31
CA SER A 20 30.37 -11.49 0.43
C SER A 20 29.20 -12.36 0.88
N ALA A 21 29.19 -12.70 2.17
CA ALA A 21 28.02 -13.27 2.80
C ALA A 21 26.80 -12.48 2.36
N THR A 22 25.90 -13.12 1.60
CA THR A 22 24.56 -12.59 1.39
C THR A 22 23.86 -12.69 2.73
N THR A 23 24.19 -11.81 3.67
CA THR A 23 23.18 -11.33 4.60
C THR A 23 22.09 -10.82 3.68
N ALA A 24 21.04 -11.63 3.55
CA ALA A 24 19.72 -11.14 3.27
C ALA A 24 19.48 -10.06 4.32
N ALA A 25 19.94 -8.84 4.03
CA ALA A 25 19.47 -7.64 4.63
C ALA A 25 18.00 -7.69 4.26
N ALA A 26 17.22 -8.21 5.21
CA ALA A 26 15.79 -8.16 5.22
C ALA A 26 15.44 -6.83 4.59
N GLN A 27 14.81 -6.89 3.41
CA GLN A 27 14.05 -5.78 2.88
C GLN A 27 13.07 -5.46 4.00
N ARG A 28 13.48 -4.60 4.93
CA ARG A 28 12.57 -3.84 5.76
C ARG A 28 11.62 -3.27 4.72
N PRO A 29 10.31 -3.55 4.82
CA PRO A 29 9.34 -2.86 3.99
C PRO A 29 9.71 -1.40 4.12
N SER A 30 10.19 -0.80 3.03
CA SER A 30 10.42 0.63 2.97
C SER A 30 9.08 1.20 3.33
N ASP A 31 8.93 1.69 4.57
CA ASP A 31 7.67 2.23 5.05
C ASP A 31 7.26 3.30 4.04
N PRO A 32 6.24 3.04 3.19
CA PRO A 32 5.89 3.96 2.13
C PRO A 32 5.47 5.31 2.71
N ALA A 33 5.21 5.38 4.03
CA ALA A 33 4.95 6.62 4.75
C ALA A 33 6.12 7.62 4.81
N ARG A 34 7.39 7.22 4.60
CA ARG A 34 8.54 8.15 4.78
C ARG A 34 8.67 9.25 3.71
N GLY A 35 7.81 9.23 2.68
CA GLY A 35 7.66 10.31 1.71
C GLY A 35 6.22 10.52 1.24
N ALA A 36 5.25 9.83 1.87
CA ALA A 36 3.86 9.91 1.46
C ALA A 36 3.16 11.11 2.11
N ARG A 37 2.55 11.95 1.28
CA ARG A 37 1.70 13.05 1.74
C ARG A 37 0.34 12.49 2.13
N VAL A 38 -0.04 12.59 3.39
CA VAL A 38 -1.38 12.19 3.83
C VAL A 38 -2.43 13.04 3.12
N VAL A 39 -3.37 12.38 2.42
CA VAL A 39 -4.46 13.05 1.70
C VAL A 39 -5.79 12.94 2.46
N ALA A 40 -5.96 11.90 3.28
CA ALA A 40 -7.12 11.74 4.13
C ALA A 40 -6.84 10.83 5.33
N THR A 41 -7.54 11.10 6.43
CA THR A 41 -7.59 10.21 7.59
C THR A 41 -9.03 10.04 8.04
N TYR A 42 -9.46 8.79 8.14
CA TYR A 42 -10.78 8.39 8.62
C TYR A 42 -10.63 7.73 9.98
N ARG A 43 -11.34 8.24 10.98
CA ARG A 43 -11.40 7.65 12.31
C ARG A 43 -12.76 7.02 12.50
N PHE A 44 -12.79 5.82 13.06
CA PHE A 44 -14.02 5.09 13.29
C PHE A 44 -14.19 4.84 14.78
N ASP A 45 -15.22 5.44 15.36
CA ASP A 45 -15.56 5.26 16.77
C ASP A 45 -16.22 3.89 17.05
N MET A 46 -16.50 3.13 15.99
CA MET A 46 -16.99 1.74 16.01
C MET A 46 -15.88 0.71 16.30
N ALA A 47 -14.65 1.17 16.55
CA ALA A 47 -13.49 0.37 16.93
C ALA A 47 -13.78 -0.63 18.08
N HIS A 48 -14.75 -0.35 18.95
CA HIS A 48 -15.15 -1.22 20.06
C HIS A 48 -15.69 -2.60 19.61
N ARG A 49 -16.07 -2.78 18.34
CA ARG A 49 -16.48 -4.09 17.80
C ARG A 49 -15.31 -5.01 17.42
N GLY A 50 -14.06 -4.58 17.59
CA GLY A 50 -12.83 -5.38 17.38
C GLY A 50 -12.53 -5.76 15.93
N ALA A 51 -13.54 -5.82 15.06
CA ALA A 51 -13.41 -6.19 13.67
C ALA A 51 -13.42 -5.00 12.70
N PHE A 52 -13.56 -3.77 13.22
CA PHE A 52 -13.53 -2.54 12.41
C PHE A 52 -12.23 -1.76 12.67
N PRO A 53 -11.51 -1.26 11.65
CA PRO A 53 -10.32 -0.46 11.86
C PRO A 53 -10.59 0.79 12.69
N SER A 54 -9.71 1.12 13.62
CA SER A 54 -9.81 2.39 14.38
C SER A 54 -9.49 3.61 13.51
N ILE A 55 -8.52 3.45 12.60
CA ILE A 55 -8.04 4.51 11.72
C ILE A 55 -7.76 3.91 10.34
N VAL A 56 -8.17 4.62 9.29
CA VAL A 56 -7.70 4.39 7.92
C VAL A 56 -7.05 5.66 7.39
N THR A 57 -5.83 5.52 6.88
CA THR A 57 -5.05 6.63 6.30
C THR A 57 -4.87 6.37 4.82
N VAL A 58 -5.21 7.38 4.01
CA VAL A 58 -4.90 7.40 2.58
C VAL A 58 -3.82 8.46 2.36
N ALA A 59 -2.77 8.11 1.64
CA ALA A 59 -1.65 8.97 1.36
C ALA A 59 -1.25 8.90 -0.12
N ASP A 60 -0.66 9.97 -0.62
CA ASP A 60 -0.05 10.04 -1.93
C ASP A 60 1.46 9.86 -1.80
N SER A 61 1.97 8.76 -2.35
CA SER A 61 3.39 8.45 -2.42
C SER A 61 3.85 8.58 -3.86
N ALA A 62 4.48 9.70 -4.19
CA ALA A 62 5.02 10.01 -5.53
C ALA A 62 4.00 9.91 -6.67
N GLY A 63 2.76 10.37 -6.44
CA GLY A 63 1.67 10.34 -7.41
C GLY A 63 0.85 9.05 -7.38
N ILE A 64 1.20 8.10 -6.52
CA ILE A 64 0.50 6.83 -6.33
C ILE A 64 -0.24 6.88 -4.99
N LEU A 65 -1.56 6.70 -5.04
CA LEU A 65 -2.35 6.58 -3.82
C LEU A 65 -2.08 5.23 -3.14
N VAL A 66 -1.76 5.29 -1.86
CA VAL A 66 -1.59 4.15 -0.97
C VAL A 66 -2.50 4.32 0.24
N ALA A 67 -2.94 3.22 0.83
CA ALA A 67 -3.77 3.26 2.02
C ALA A 67 -3.33 2.23 3.05
N SER A 68 -3.64 2.53 4.31
CA SER A 68 -3.36 1.64 5.43
C SER A 68 -4.43 1.74 6.50
N ALA A 69 -4.70 0.63 7.18
CA ALA A 69 -5.62 0.52 8.30
C ALA A 69 -4.86 0.20 9.59
N ARG A 70 -5.30 0.75 10.72
CA ARG A 70 -4.89 0.31 12.05
C ARG A 70 -6.08 -0.26 12.80
N MET A 71 -5.98 -1.52 13.21
CA MET A 71 -7.01 -2.16 14.03
C MET A 71 -6.96 -1.67 15.48
N PRO A 72 -8.06 -1.76 16.22
CA PRO A 72 -8.10 -1.43 17.65
C PRO A 72 -7.07 -2.30 18.41
N GLY A 73 -6.22 -1.66 19.22
CA GLY A 73 -5.18 -2.35 19.99
C GLY A 73 -3.92 -2.74 19.22
N GLU A 74 -3.90 -2.60 17.88
CA GLU A 74 -2.72 -2.87 17.08
C GLU A 74 -1.81 -1.65 16.97
N SER A 75 -0.50 -1.86 17.14
CA SER A 75 0.51 -0.81 16.95
C SER A 75 0.91 -0.65 15.48
N ALA A 76 0.93 -1.76 14.73
CA ALA A 76 1.26 -1.77 13.32
C ALA A 76 0.06 -1.37 12.44
N ALA A 77 0.34 -0.68 11.35
CA ALA A 77 -0.64 -0.46 10.30
C ALA A 77 -0.55 -1.58 9.26
N ARG A 78 -1.70 -1.98 8.72
CA ARG A 78 -1.84 -2.99 7.68
C ARG A 78 -2.06 -2.28 6.33
N PRO A 79 -1.41 -2.68 5.24
CA PRO A 79 -1.67 -2.10 3.93
C PRO A 79 -3.10 -2.43 3.47
N LEU A 80 -3.71 -1.51 2.73
CA LEU A 80 -4.99 -1.69 2.05
C LEU A 80 -4.77 -1.60 0.55
N GLU A 81 -5.58 -2.32 -0.21
CA GLU A 81 -5.64 -2.16 -1.66
C GLU A 81 -6.32 -0.83 -2.01
N VAL A 82 -5.79 -0.15 -3.02
CA VAL A 82 -6.34 1.11 -3.52
C VAL A 82 -6.58 0.98 -5.02
N THR A 83 -7.81 1.23 -5.45
CA THR A 83 -8.18 1.29 -6.86
C THR A 83 -8.77 2.66 -7.17
N VAL A 84 -8.28 3.32 -8.21
CA VAL A 84 -8.82 4.62 -8.68
C VAL A 84 -9.68 4.37 -9.90
N LEU A 85 -10.99 4.59 -9.78
CA LEU A 85 -11.95 4.43 -10.87
C LEU A 85 -12.56 5.80 -11.18
N GLN A 86 -12.20 6.38 -12.33
CA GLN A 86 -12.71 7.68 -12.78
C GLN A 86 -12.56 8.77 -11.70
N SER A 87 -13.66 9.02 -10.98
CA SER A 87 -13.80 10.06 -9.95
C SER A 87 -13.87 9.50 -8.53
N ASP A 88 -13.70 8.18 -8.36
CA ASP A 88 -13.75 7.52 -7.06
C ASP A 88 -12.43 6.83 -6.73
N VAL A 89 -12.11 6.82 -5.45
CA VAL A 89 -11.02 6.03 -4.88
C VAL A 89 -11.67 4.95 -4.02
N ILE A 90 -11.47 3.69 -4.42
CA ILE A 90 -11.91 2.53 -3.68
C ILE A 90 -10.73 2.04 -2.84
N VAL A 91 -10.95 1.87 -1.54
CA VAL A 91 -9.96 1.32 -0.61
C VAL A 91 -10.51 0.05 -0.01
N GLN A 92 -9.77 -1.06 -0.10
CA GLN A 92 -10.23 -2.36 0.36
C GLN A 92 -9.22 -3.06 1.25
N GLY A 93 -9.70 -3.86 2.20
CA GLY A 93 -8.85 -4.74 2.97
C GLY A 93 -9.62 -5.73 3.79
N GLU A 94 -8.95 -6.84 4.10
CA GLU A 94 -9.52 -7.89 4.94
C GLU A 94 -9.53 -7.49 6.41
N THR A 95 -10.64 -7.79 7.06
CA THR A 95 -10.84 -7.63 8.51
C THR A 95 -11.40 -8.94 9.07
N PRO A 96 -11.37 -9.15 10.40
CA PRO A 96 -12.01 -10.31 11.02
C PRO A 96 -13.50 -10.48 10.69
N SER A 97 -14.21 -9.40 10.32
CA SER A 97 -15.63 -9.43 9.93
C SER A 97 -15.86 -9.47 8.41
N GLY A 98 -14.80 -9.65 7.62
CA GLY A 98 -14.86 -9.71 6.16
C GLY A 98 -14.16 -8.53 5.49
N VAL A 99 -14.45 -8.32 4.21
CA VAL A 99 -13.82 -7.26 3.42
C VAL A 99 -14.44 -5.90 3.76
N LEU A 100 -13.61 -4.99 4.24
CA LEU A 100 -13.95 -3.59 4.34
C LEU A 100 -13.77 -2.95 2.97
N THR A 101 -14.77 -2.23 2.50
CA THR A 101 -14.69 -1.39 1.30
C THR A 101 -15.02 0.04 1.68
N LEU A 102 -14.14 0.98 1.32
CA LEU A 102 -14.38 2.41 1.38
C LEU A 102 -14.45 2.95 -0.05
N THR A 103 -15.52 3.66 -0.37
CA THR A 103 -15.65 4.39 -1.64
C THR A 103 -15.58 5.87 -1.33
N LEU A 104 -14.49 6.51 -1.78
CA LEU A 104 -14.19 7.91 -1.50
C LEU A 104 -14.39 8.71 -2.78
N SER A 105 -15.23 9.73 -2.72
CA SER A 105 -15.48 10.56 -3.90
C SER A 105 -14.38 11.60 -4.04
N ARG A 106 -13.75 11.64 -5.22
CA ARG A 106 -12.86 12.72 -5.64
C ARG A 106 -13.74 13.78 -6.29
N GLU A 107 -14.08 14.83 -5.54
CA GLU A 107 -14.80 15.97 -6.12
C GLU A 107 -13.93 16.65 -7.18
N SER A 108 -14.23 16.36 -8.45
CA SER A 108 -13.58 16.98 -9.61
C SER A 108 -14.14 18.39 -9.83
N GLN A 109 -13.63 19.37 -9.10
CA GLN A 109 -13.67 20.78 -9.51
C GLN A 109 -12.29 21.42 -9.32
N GLY A 110 -11.49 21.39 -10.39
CA GLY A 110 -10.46 22.39 -10.67
C GLY A 110 -9.23 22.49 -9.76
N GLY A 111 -9.04 21.56 -8.82
CA GLY A 111 -7.87 21.51 -7.95
C GLY A 111 -7.81 20.19 -7.20
N ALA A 112 -6.64 19.81 -6.70
CA ALA A 112 -6.43 18.61 -5.89
C ALA A 112 -7.23 18.70 -4.57
N ARG A 113 -8.53 18.40 -4.64
CA ARG A 113 -9.45 18.46 -3.51
C ARG A 113 -9.32 17.22 -2.63
N PRO A 114 -9.58 17.39 -1.32
CA PRO A 114 -9.31 16.36 -0.32
C PRO A 114 -10.39 15.27 -0.38
N LEU A 115 -9.97 14.01 -0.26
CA LEU A 115 -10.87 12.85 -0.10
C LEU A 115 -11.52 12.95 1.28
N THR A 116 -12.62 13.70 1.39
CA THR A 116 -13.25 14.05 2.68
C THR A 116 -14.65 13.50 2.84
N THR A 117 -15.24 12.94 1.80
CA THR A 117 -16.56 12.32 1.86
C THR A 117 -16.54 10.97 1.15
N GLY A 118 -17.44 10.09 1.57
CA GLY A 118 -17.54 8.77 0.96
C GLY A 118 -18.54 7.87 1.66
N ARG A 119 -18.43 6.59 1.38
CA ARG A 119 -19.22 5.52 2.00
C ARG A 119 -18.30 4.38 2.42
N TRP A 120 -18.73 3.64 3.42
CA TRP A 120 -18.08 2.39 3.81
C TRP A 120 -19.09 1.25 3.81
N SER A 121 -18.60 0.04 3.58
CA SER A 121 -19.34 -1.20 3.76
C SER A 121 -18.46 -2.28 4.40
N LEU A 122 -19.02 -3.07 5.31
CA LEU A 122 -18.38 -4.24 5.90
C LEU A 122 -19.45 -5.31 6.12
N GLY A 123 -19.37 -6.40 5.36
CA GLY A 123 -20.46 -7.39 5.31
C GLY A 123 -21.79 -6.74 4.91
N ASN A 124 -22.79 -6.80 5.79
CA ASN A 124 -24.11 -6.18 5.57
C ASN A 124 -24.23 -4.76 6.15
N GLU A 125 -23.20 -4.27 6.84
CA GLU A 125 -23.20 -2.93 7.43
C GLU A 125 -22.71 -1.91 6.40
N VAL A 126 -23.38 -0.76 6.33
CA VAL A 126 -23.01 0.35 5.45
C VAL A 126 -23.14 1.68 6.17
N GLY A 127 -22.32 2.65 5.81
CA GLY A 127 -22.42 3.99 6.36
C GLY A 127 -21.76 5.06 5.49
N LYS A 128 -21.85 6.31 5.97
CA LYS A 128 -21.21 7.47 5.33
C LYS A 128 -19.87 7.75 6.00
N LEU A 129 -18.91 8.20 5.20
CA LEU A 129 -17.60 8.68 5.66
C LEU A 129 -17.58 10.20 5.59
N LYS A 130 -17.01 10.80 6.63
CA LYS A 130 -16.64 12.21 6.63
C LYS A 130 -15.21 12.32 7.16
N GLY A 131 -14.28 12.51 6.26
CA GLY A 131 -12.91 12.87 6.56
C GLY A 131 -12.84 14.30 7.09
N ARG A 132 -11.85 14.56 7.95
CA ARG A 132 -11.42 15.92 8.26
C ARG A 132 -10.23 16.24 7.38
N GLU A 133 -10.28 17.37 6.68
CA GLU A 133 -9.10 17.95 6.06
C GLU A 133 -8.16 18.41 7.17
N ARG A 134 -6.89 18.00 7.09
CA ARG A 134 -5.86 18.50 8.00
C ARG A 134 -5.29 19.75 7.35
N SER A 135 -5.75 20.91 7.82
CA SER A 135 -5.20 22.25 7.51
C SER A 135 -3.75 22.37 7.95
#